data_AF-A0A3B9GKM3-F1
#
_entry.id   AF-A0A3B9GKM3-F1
#
_cell.length_a   1.000
_cell.length_b   1.000
_cell.length_c   1.000
_cell.angle_alpha   90.00
_cell.angle_beta   90.00
_cell.angle_gamma   90.00
#
_symmetry.space_group_name_H-M   'P 1'
#
loop_
_entity.id
_entity.type
_entity.pdbx_description
1 polymer ?
#
loop_
_entity_poly.entity_id
_entity_poly.type
_entity_poly.pdbx_seq_one_letter_code
_entity_poly.pdbx_strand_id
1 'polypeptide(L)' 'ALRGRAPDYPYERLSLSYATLRSSGKTRFLVRSPGKEAALAALAANDPSCPAVRAASADALAFVLD' A
#
# COMPACT_ATOMS: atom_id res chain seq x y z
N ALA A 1 -9.02 13.62 17.83
CA ALA A 1 -7.54 13.62 17.88
C ALA A 1 -7.02 12.75 16.74
N LEU A 2 -6.40 13.36 15.72
CA LEU A 2 -5.54 12.65 14.77
C LEU A 2 -4.35 12.10 15.55
N ARG A 3 -4.01 10.81 15.36
CA ARG A 3 -2.72 10.12 15.64
C ARG A 3 -2.90 8.75 16.29
N GLY A 4 -3.16 7.76 15.45
CA GLY A 4 -2.86 6.35 15.68
C GLY A 4 -2.84 5.74 14.29
N ARG A 5 -1.70 5.50 13.67
CA ARG A 5 -0.83 4.35 13.96
C ARG A 5 0.61 4.78 13.71
N ALA A 6 1.33 5.08 14.78
CA ALA A 6 2.77 4.87 14.72
C ALA A 6 3.02 3.40 14.35
N PRO A 7 4.07 3.06 13.60
CA PRO A 7 4.37 1.67 13.29
C PRO A 7 4.44 0.88 14.61
N ASP A 8 3.83 -0.30 14.64
CA ASP A 8 4.12 -1.26 15.70
C ASP A 8 5.63 -1.54 15.68
N TYR A 9 6.20 -1.71 16.87
CA TYR A 9 7.63 -1.97 17.05
C TYR A 9 8.13 -3.01 16.03
N PRO A 10 9.24 -2.76 15.31
CA PRO A 10 10.16 -1.63 15.48
C PRO A 10 9.67 -0.32 14.85
N TYR A 11 9.93 0.77 15.58
CA TYR A 11 9.56 2.13 15.16
C TYR A 11 10.46 2.63 14.02
N GLU A 12 11.75 2.30 14.07
CA GLU A 12 12.71 2.61 13.02
C GLU A 12 12.67 1.55 11.92
N ARG A 13 12.56 2.00 10.66
CA ARG A 13 12.46 1.12 9.50
C ARG A 13 13.29 1.67 8.36
N LEU A 14 14.01 0.77 7.70
CA LEU A 14 14.55 1.00 6.37
C LEU A 14 13.49 0.56 5.36
N SER A 15 13.15 1.42 4.41
CA SER A 15 12.13 1.16 3.40
C SER A 15 12.53 1.76 2.07
N LEU A 16 12.12 1.12 0.98
CA LEU A 16 12.31 1.66 -0.35
C LEU A 16 11.46 2.93 -0.54
N SER A 17 12.01 3.89 -1.27
CA SER A 17 11.27 5.09 -1.65
C SER A 17 10.14 4.74 -2.62
N TYR A 18 9.07 5.55 -2.64
CA TYR A 18 8.02 5.38 -3.65
C TYR A 18 8.55 5.46 -5.08
N ALA A 19 9.54 6.30 -5.35
CA ALA A 19 10.15 6.41 -6.67
C ALA A 19 10.80 5.07 -7.08
N THR A 20 11.48 4.41 -6.15
CA THR A 20 12.11 3.10 -6.35
C THR A 20 11.07 1.98 -6.53
N LEU A 21 9.96 2.02 -5.80
CA LEU A 21 8.90 1.02 -5.96
C LEU A 21 8.21 1.17 -7.33
N ARG A 22 7.92 2.40 -7.75
CA ARG A 22 7.28 2.68 -9.05
C ARG A 22 8.16 2.39 -10.26
N SER A 23 9.48 2.34 -10.11
CA SER A 23 10.39 1.95 -11.21
C SER A 23 10.34 0.45 -11.51
N SER A 24 9.61 -0.34 -10.73
CA SER A 24 9.33 -1.74 -11.07
C SER A 24 8.51 -1.83 -12.36
N GLY A 25 8.77 -2.83 -13.19
CA GLY A 25 7.97 -3.07 -14.40
C GLY A 25 6.53 -3.47 -14.07
N LYS A 26 6.32 -4.15 -12.93
CA LYS A 26 5.02 -4.63 -12.45
C LYS A 26 4.98 -4.62 -10.93
N THR A 27 3.84 -4.23 -10.37
CA THR A 27 3.54 -4.28 -8.93
C THR A 27 2.43 -5.28 -8.68
N ARG A 28 2.59 -6.15 -7.68
CA ARG A 28 1.55 -7.10 -7.25
C ARG A 28 1.35 -6.97 -5.74
N PHE A 29 0.16 -6.58 -5.32
CA PHE A 29 -0.23 -6.53 -3.92
C PHE A 29 -0.85 -7.87 -3.53
N LEU A 30 -0.37 -8.48 -2.44
CA LEU A 30 -0.95 -9.68 -1.85
C LEU A 30 -1.65 -9.27 -0.56
N VAL A 31 -2.98 -9.35 -0.55
CA VAL A 31 -3.81 -8.76 0.50
C VAL A 31 -4.73 -9.80 1.11
N ARG A 32 -4.47 -10.22 2.34
CA ARG A 32 -5.51 -10.86 3.16
C ARG A 32 -6.55 -9.81 3.56
N SER A 33 -7.80 -10.04 3.19
CA SER A 33 -8.87 -9.03 3.21
C SER A 33 -9.32 -8.56 4.60
N PRO A 34 -9.38 -9.38 5.67
CA PRO A 34 -10.03 -8.96 6.90
C PRO A 34 -9.40 -7.69 7.49
N GLY A 35 -10.20 -6.62 7.60
CA GLY A 35 -9.79 -5.33 8.15
C GLY A 35 -9.03 -4.41 7.20
N LYS A 36 -8.99 -4.72 5.89
CA LYS A 36 -8.32 -3.91 4.84
C LYS A 36 -9.29 -3.37 3.79
N GLU A 37 -10.58 -3.45 4.02
CA GLU A 37 -11.64 -3.11 3.08
C GLU A 37 -11.53 -1.64 2.64
N ALA A 38 -11.29 -0.72 3.59
CA ALA A 38 -11.10 0.69 3.30
C ALA A 38 -9.84 0.97 2.46
N ALA A 39 -8.74 0.24 2.72
CA ALA A 39 -7.50 0.39 1.96
C ALA A 39 -7.64 -0.17 0.54
N LEU A 40 -8.36 -1.28 0.38
CA LEU A 40 -8.70 -1.85 -0.93
C LEU A 40 -9.61 -0.90 -1.72
N ALA A 41 -10.61 -0.30 -1.09
CA ALA A 41 -11.47 0.69 -1.74
C ALA A 41 -10.68 1.93 -2.19
N ALA A 42 -9.79 2.45 -1.34
CA ALA A 42 -8.92 3.58 -1.68
C ALA A 42 -7.94 3.23 -2.82
N LEU A 43 -7.40 2.01 -2.82
CA LEU A 43 -6.55 1.50 -3.90
C LEU A 43 -7.33 1.40 -5.22
N ALA A 44 -8.55 0.86 -5.19
CA ALA A 44 -9.41 0.74 -6.37
C ALA A 44 -9.84 2.13 -6.92
N ALA A 45 -10.04 3.10 -6.04
CA ALA A 45 -10.37 4.48 -6.40
C ALA A 45 -9.16 5.32 -6.87
N ASN A 46 -7.94 4.76 -6.88
CA ASN A 46 -6.70 5.49 -7.14
C ASN A 46 -6.54 6.74 -6.23
N ASP A 47 -6.95 6.64 -4.96
CA ASP A 47 -6.83 7.74 -4.01
C ASP A 47 -5.35 8.06 -3.71
N PRO A 48 -4.86 9.28 -3.98
CA PRO A 48 -3.46 9.66 -3.77
C PRO A 48 -3.06 9.67 -2.28
N SER A 49 -4.03 9.68 -1.35
CA SER A 49 -3.77 9.53 0.09
C SER A 49 -3.37 8.09 0.46
N CYS A 50 -3.69 7.10 -0.38
CA CYS A 50 -3.35 5.70 -0.18
C CYS A 50 -1.87 5.43 -0.52
N PRO A 51 -1.05 4.97 0.43
CA PRO A 51 0.36 4.63 0.17
C PRO A 51 0.56 3.58 -0.94
N ALA A 52 -0.37 2.63 -1.07
CA ALA A 52 -0.30 1.60 -2.11
C ALA A 52 -0.45 2.19 -3.52
N VAL A 53 -1.32 3.19 -3.71
CA VAL A 53 -1.45 3.93 -4.98
C VAL A 53 -0.15 4.65 -5.31
N ARG A 54 0.49 5.29 -4.32
CA ARG A 54 1.76 5.99 -4.52
C ARG A 54 2.92 5.06 -4.84
N ALA A 55 2.88 3.82 -4.37
CA ALA A 55 3.90 2.80 -4.60
C ALA A 55 3.72 2.01 -5.91
N ALA A 56 2.50 1.97 -6.44
CA ALA A 56 2.14 1.18 -7.60
C ALA A 56 2.85 1.65 -8.89
N SER A 57 3.46 0.71 -9.61
CA SER A 57 3.85 0.90 -11.01
C SER A 57 2.62 1.04 -11.91
N ALA A 58 2.82 1.42 -13.17
CA ALA A 58 1.73 1.54 -14.16
C ALA A 58 0.96 0.22 -14.37
N ASP A 59 1.65 -0.94 -14.34
CA ASP A 59 1.02 -2.27 -14.30
C ASP A 59 0.96 -2.76 -12.85
N ALA A 60 -0.15 -2.48 -12.17
CA ALA A 60 -0.39 -2.91 -10.79
C ALA A 60 -1.65 -3.76 -10.67
N LEU A 61 -1.57 -4.85 -9.90
CA LEU A 61 -2.72 -5.71 -9.55
C LEU A 61 -2.73 -6.01 -8.07
N ALA A 62 -3.92 -6.18 -7.50
CA ALA A 62 -4.12 -6.65 -6.13
C ALA A 62 -4.78 -8.03 -6.15
N PHE A 63 -4.15 -9.01 -5.52
CA PHE A 63 -4.73 -10.32 -5.25
C PHE A 63 -5.26 -10.33 -3.83
N VAL A 64 -6.58 -10.49 -3.71
CA VAL A 64 -7.24 -10.66 -2.42
C VAL A 64 -7.20 -12.14 -2.08
N LEU A 65 -6.58 -12.44 -0.93
CA LEU A 65 -6.40 -13.79 -0.43
C LEU A 65 -7.42 -14.03 0.69
N ASP A 66 -8.02 -15.21 0.69
CA ASP A 66 -8.92 -15.70 1.74
C ASP A 66 -8.18 -15.95 3.07
#